data_AF-A0A358DQN7-F1
#
_entry.id   AF-A0A358DQN7-F1
#
_cell.length_a   1.000
_cell.length_b   1.000
_cell.length_c   1.000
_cell.angle_alpha   90.00
_cell.angle_beta   90.00
_cell.angle_gamma   90.00
#
_symmetry.space_group_name_H-M   'P 1'
#
loop_
_entity.id
_entity.type
_entity.pdbx_description
1 polymer ?
#
loop_
_entity_poly.entity_id
_entity_poly.type
_entity_poly.pdbx_seq_one_letter_code
_entity_poly.pdbx_strand_id
1 'polypeptide(L)'
;MVIAALTFILGIALGWVLAKFPLHSHPLETSKSTLAQEILLPPEVTLGGEEFRWLAVGGGSLPEFNQVSIQQNLQRWSELYRHQPGQVLASSGGNTRAVQVLPSIPSYRGLRGLLGDVLLPKPGRDTVYQPVAFSEAPAATRAHLLTALRRSLSADGPALTLLLTGHGEEGATRKETTFGLWLADQITVEDLSGFVDDLKTNRPLRTVVTSCYSGGFADIMFVGGDHQKGPAEPLRCGLFATRHDRVASGCDPNPDRSVQQGYSKYLFEALGGPIELTDFDADGRVSLLEAHTAVRLRSPAADLPTTTSERWLEVVAPSEGPEVDIALPVEDALIEALRRRGAHRVNRKVIQAEIEASDEALERAQIDVDRTWRDLAGPVLARWPELDDPWHPNFPAALESAEAALRGLGSLPVSRAYGDALTRQAEALNLRYAAQARLAPLDRLEQAQRTRRLARRLAAMGGSKWRRFRQLRACESSP
;
A
#
# COMPACT_ATOMS: atom_id res chain seq x y z
N MET A 1 -22.69 -10.91 -5.90
CA MET A 1 -21.26 -11.19 -6.22
C MET A 1 -20.42 -9.92 -6.32
N VAL A 2 -20.95 -8.80 -6.85
CA VAL A 2 -20.22 -7.49 -6.88
C VAL A 2 -20.11 -6.83 -5.49
N ILE A 3 -21.01 -7.15 -4.55
CA ILE A 3 -21.11 -6.55 -3.20
C ILE A 3 -19.95 -6.93 -2.25
N ALA A 4 -19.30 -8.09 -2.43
CA ALA A 4 -18.28 -8.57 -1.48
C ALA A 4 -16.90 -7.91 -1.66
N ALA A 5 -16.60 -7.38 -2.86
CA ALA A 5 -15.41 -6.55 -3.09
C ALA A 5 -15.58 -5.12 -2.55
N LEU A 6 -16.83 -4.69 -2.31
CA LEU A 6 -17.20 -3.31 -1.98
C LEU A 6 -17.05 -2.97 -0.48
N THR A 7 -17.17 -3.96 0.41
CA THR A 7 -17.01 -3.78 1.85
C THR A 7 -15.56 -3.53 2.28
N PHE A 8 -14.58 -3.88 1.43
CA PHE A 8 -13.16 -3.83 1.80
C PHE A 8 -12.53 -2.45 1.58
N ILE A 9 -12.84 -1.79 0.46
CA ILE A 9 -12.46 -0.39 0.22
C ILE A 9 -13.12 0.53 1.27
N LEU A 10 -14.34 0.18 1.69
CA LEU A 10 -15.06 0.85 2.78
C LEU A 10 -14.27 0.78 4.10
N GLY A 11 -13.63 -0.35 4.43
CA GLY A 11 -12.88 -0.54 5.68
C GLY A 11 -11.64 0.34 5.84
N ILE A 12 -10.96 0.67 4.74
CA ILE A 12 -9.77 1.55 4.74
C ILE A 12 -10.20 3.02 4.89
N ALA A 13 -11.33 3.41 4.30
CA ALA A 13 -11.88 4.76 4.43
C ALA A 13 -12.58 5.00 5.79
N LEU A 14 -13.30 3.99 6.32
CA LEU A 14 -14.02 4.10 7.61
C LEU A 14 -13.07 4.19 8.81
N GLY A 15 -11.89 3.55 8.73
CA GLY A 15 -10.86 3.66 9.77
C GLY A 15 -10.37 5.10 9.98
N TRP A 16 -10.49 5.96 8.96
CA TRP A 16 -10.04 7.35 9.03
C TRP A 16 -11.12 8.33 9.53
N VAL A 17 -12.42 8.01 9.38
CA VAL A 17 -13.49 8.90 9.81
C VAL A 17 -13.93 8.63 11.26
N LEU A 18 -13.79 7.40 11.76
CA LEU A 18 -14.18 7.03 13.13
C LEU A 18 -13.04 7.10 14.17
N ALA A 19 -11.79 7.37 13.76
CA ALA A 19 -10.66 7.57 14.67
C ALA A 19 -10.47 9.04 15.06
N LYS A 20 -11.50 9.66 15.65
CA LYS A 20 -11.34 10.91 16.45
C LYS A 20 -11.82 10.70 17.89
N PHE A 21 -11.45 9.58 18.49
CA PHE A 21 -11.44 9.47 19.95
C PHE A 21 -10.04 9.85 20.45
N PRO A 22 -9.91 10.82 21.39
CA PRO A 22 -8.64 11.09 22.03
C PRO A 22 -8.37 9.93 22.99
N LEU A 23 -7.69 8.89 22.51
CA LEU A 23 -6.98 7.99 23.40
C LEU A 23 -5.92 8.85 24.10
N HIS A 24 -6.23 9.27 25.33
CA HIS A 24 -5.24 9.83 26.23
C HIS A 24 -4.22 8.72 26.47
N SER A 25 -3.12 8.74 25.70
CA SER A 25 -1.96 7.93 25.95
C SER A 25 -1.28 8.48 27.20
N HIS A 26 -1.72 8.01 28.37
CA HIS A 26 -0.84 8.03 29.52
C HIS A 26 0.38 7.16 29.18
N PRO A 27 1.60 7.67 29.33
CA PRO A 27 2.79 6.86 29.12
C PRO A 27 2.82 5.83 30.25
N LEU A 28 2.37 4.61 29.97
CA LEU A 28 2.74 3.47 30.79
C LEU A 28 4.23 3.25 30.51
N GLU A 29 5.08 3.70 31.43
CA GLU A 29 6.44 3.18 31.58
C GLU A 29 6.35 1.67 31.80
N THR A 30 6.32 0.90 30.72
CA THR A 30 6.38 -0.55 30.81
C THR A 30 7.84 -0.94 30.96
N SER A 31 8.21 -1.24 32.21
CA SER A 31 9.09 -2.38 32.50
C SER A 31 8.90 -3.46 31.43
N LYS A 32 9.99 -3.86 30.77
CA LYS A 32 10.05 -4.88 29.71
C LYS A 32 9.20 -6.10 30.10
N SER A 33 7.97 -6.19 29.58
CA SER A 33 7.08 -7.29 29.96
C SER A 33 7.61 -8.59 29.34
N THR A 34 7.98 -9.54 30.20
CA THR A 34 8.47 -10.88 29.87
C THR A 34 7.47 -11.74 29.08
N LEU A 35 6.17 -11.41 29.11
CA LEU A 35 5.13 -12.18 28.39
C LEU A 35 5.28 -12.12 26.86
N ALA A 36 5.68 -10.96 26.32
CA ALA A 36 5.98 -10.80 24.89
C ALA A 36 7.24 -11.59 24.49
N GLN A 37 8.16 -11.82 25.44
CA GLN A 37 9.35 -12.65 25.22
C GLN A 37 9.09 -14.15 25.38
N GLU A 38 7.94 -14.60 25.89
CA GLU A 38 7.64 -16.04 26.06
C GLU A 38 6.67 -16.58 25.01
N ILE A 39 5.73 -15.76 24.51
CA ILE A 39 4.71 -16.19 23.51
C ILE A 39 5.16 -15.90 22.06
N LEU A 40 6.10 -14.97 21.87
CA LEU A 40 6.44 -14.37 20.58
C LEU A 40 7.96 -14.30 20.32
N LEU A 41 8.78 -15.19 20.88
CA LEU A 41 10.14 -15.31 20.35
C LEU A 41 10.00 -15.65 18.87
N PRO A 42 10.42 -14.76 17.96
CA PRO A 42 10.54 -15.18 16.59
C PRO A 42 11.48 -16.39 16.59
N PRO A 43 11.15 -17.47 15.86
CA PRO A 43 12.08 -18.58 15.72
C PRO A 43 13.44 -18.02 15.27
N GLU A 44 14.51 -18.60 15.81
CA GLU A 44 15.87 -18.25 15.43
C GLU A 44 15.95 -18.17 13.90
N VAL A 45 16.30 -16.99 13.40
CA VAL A 45 16.10 -16.67 11.99
C VAL A 45 17.03 -17.53 11.17
N THR A 46 16.48 -18.54 10.50
CA THR A 46 17.18 -19.22 9.41
C THR A 46 17.09 -18.30 8.19
N LEU A 47 17.83 -17.18 8.24
CA LEU A 47 18.08 -16.40 7.03
C LEU A 47 18.87 -17.32 6.09
N GLY A 48 18.47 -17.35 4.81
CA GLY A 48 19.26 -18.02 3.77
C GLY A 48 20.73 -17.54 3.75
N GLY A 49 21.58 -18.23 2.98
CA GLY A 49 23.03 -18.00 2.92
C GLY A 49 23.45 -16.52 2.74
N GLU A 50 24.70 -16.21 3.10
CA GLU A 50 25.19 -14.89 3.54
C GLU A 50 25.04 -13.69 2.57
N GLU A 51 24.54 -13.84 1.35
CA GLU A 51 24.46 -12.73 0.37
C GLU A 51 23.13 -12.71 -0.40
N PHE A 52 22.14 -11.94 0.09
CA PHE A 52 20.90 -11.71 -0.67
C PHE A 52 21.10 -10.65 -1.77
N ARG A 53 20.53 -10.91 -2.95
CA ARG A 53 20.32 -9.91 -4.01
C ARG A 53 19.00 -9.17 -3.85
N TRP A 54 18.03 -9.80 -3.20
CA TRP A 54 16.76 -9.19 -2.89
C TRP A 54 16.22 -9.63 -1.52
N LEU A 55 15.49 -8.73 -0.88
CA LEU A 55 14.72 -8.96 0.35
C LEU A 55 13.29 -8.51 0.08
N ALA A 56 12.32 -9.42 0.20
CA ALA A 56 10.91 -9.12 0.02
C ALA A 56 10.17 -9.24 1.35
N VAL A 57 9.57 -8.14 1.78
CA VAL A 57 8.83 -8.04 3.03
C VAL A 57 7.38 -7.78 2.69
N GLY A 58 6.49 -8.63 3.19
CA GLY A 58 5.07 -8.38 3.01
C GLY A 58 4.21 -8.90 4.12
N GLY A 59 3.15 -8.15 4.37
CA GLY A 59 2.18 -8.37 5.43
C GLY A 59 1.60 -7.05 5.90
N GLY A 60 0.75 -7.12 6.90
CA GLY A 60 0.24 -5.98 7.65
C GLY A 60 0.59 -6.09 9.13
N SER A 61 0.24 -5.05 9.88
CA SER A 61 0.55 -4.94 11.30
C SER A 61 -0.25 -5.91 12.18
N LEU A 62 -1.43 -6.32 11.70
CA LEU A 62 -2.37 -7.23 12.36
C LEU A 62 -2.91 -8.25 11.34
N PRO A 63 -3.50 -9.39 11.77
CA PRO A 63 -4.07 -10.39 10.86
C PRO A 63 -5.01 -9.80 9.78
N GLU A 64 -5.89 -8.89 10.17
CA GLU A 64 -6.87 -8.22 9.30
C GLU A 64 -6.24 -7.34 8.22
N PHE A 65 -4.92 -7.13 8.28
CA PHE A 65 -4.12 -6.37 7.32
C PHE A 65 -3.23 -7.27 6.42
N ASN A 66 -3.40 -8.59 6.47
CA ASN A 66 -2.62 -9.54 5.67
C ASN A 66 -3.40 -10.07 4.45
N GLN A 67 -3.92 -9.19 3.60
CA GLN A 67 -4.72 -9.60 2.45
C GLN A 67 -3.94 -10.52 1.49
N VAL A 68 -4.65 -11.47 0.89
CA VAL A 68 -4.07 -12.44 -0.06
C VAL A 68 -3.31 -11.81 -1.22
N SER A 69 -3.72 -10.62 -1.68
CA SER A 69 -2.98 -9.90 -2.72
C SER A 69 -1.52 -9.61 -2.34
N ILE A 70 -1.25 -9.37 -1.04
CA ILE A 70 0.10 -9.11 -0.50
C ILE A 70 0.94 -10.39 -0.57
N GLN A 71 0.38 -11.53 -0.15
CA GLN A 71 1.07 -12.82 -0.28
C GLN A 71 1.34 -13.17 -1.75
N GLN A 72 0.36 -12.97 -2.63
CA GLN A 72 0.52 -13.18 -4.07
C GLN A 72 1.60 -12.27 -4.68
N ASN A 73 1.80 -11.06 -4.14
CA ASN A 73 2.90 -10.19 -4.55
C ASN A 73 4.26 -10.79 -4.19
N LEU A 74 4.42 -11.30 -2.96
CA LEU A 74 5.63 -11.99 -2.54
C LEU A 74 5.90 -13.22 -3.42
N GLN A 75 4.87 -14.04 -3.68
CA GLN A 75 5.00 -15.24 -4.51
C GLN A 75 5.49 -14.89 -5.92
N ARG A 76 4.88 -13.88 -6.53
CA ARG A 76 5.27 -13.45 -7.88
C ARG A 76 6.67 -12.85 -7.93
N TRP A 77 7.07 -12.08 -6.92
CA TRP A 77 8.45 -11.59 -6.80
C TRP A 77 9.46 -12.73 -6.70
N SER A 78 9.22 -13.69 -5.80
CA SER A 78 10.09 -14.86 -5.63
C SER A 78 10.18 -15.70 -6.90
N GLU A 79 9.10 -15.83 -7.67
CA GLU A 79 9.10 -16.52 -8.96
C GLU A 79 9.98 -15.80 -10.00
N LEU A 80 9.81 -14.48 -10.15
CA LEU A 80 10.58 -13.66 -11.09
C LEU A 80 12.09 -13.70 -10.80
N TYR A 81 12.46 -13.74 -9.51
CA TYR A 81 13.86 -13.69 -9.07
C TYR A 81 14.38 -15.02 -8.50
N ARG A 82 13.73 -16.15 -8.82
CA ARG A 82 14.06 -17.48 -8.27
C ARG A 82 15.50 -17.94 -8.46
N HIS A 83 16.20 -17.37 -9.45
CA HIS A 83 17.58 -17.69 -9.81
C HIS A 83 18.60 -16.80 -9.07
N GLN A 84 18.15 -15.84 -8.28
CA GLN A 84 19.00 -14.97 -7.47
C GLN A 84 18.78 -15.29 -5.99
N PRO A 85 19.84 -15.30 -5.15
CA PRO A 85 19.67 -15.52 -3.73
C PRO A 85 18.84 -14.38 -3.14
N GLY A 86 17.86 -14.72 -2.30
CA GLY A 86 17.04 -13.73 -1.63
C GLY A 86 16.18 -14.32 -0.54
N GLN A 87 15.51 -13.44 0.19
CA GLN A 87 14.77 -13.78 1.39
C GLN A 87 13.38 -13.18 1.35
N VAL A 88 12.39 -13.97 1.76
CA VAL A 88 11.03 -13.51 2.03
C VAL A 88 10.84 -13.38 3.55
N LEU A 89 10.26 -12.27 3.98
CA LEU A 89 9.64 -12.10 5.29
C LEU A 89 8.13 -11.94 5.07
N ALA A 90 7.32 -12.85 5.61
CA ALA A 90 5.90 -12.95 5.27
C ALA A 90 5.00 -12.95 6.50
N SER A 91 4.17 -11.92 6.67
CA SER A 91 3.14 -11.81 7.70
C SER A 91 3.66 -12.23 9.09
N SER A 92 3.01 -13.20 9.73
CA SER A 92 3.42 -13.79 11.01
C SER A 92 4.45 -14.93 10.91
N GLY A 93 4.98 -15.19 9.72
CA GLY A 93 5.94 -16.25 9.43
C GLY A 93 5.29 -17.54 8.93
N GLY A 94 6.12 -18.47 8.46
CA GLY A 94 5.67 -19.79 7.98
C GLY A 94 4.95 -20.60 9.05
N ASN A 95 4.12 -21.55 8.62
CA ASN A 95 3.31 -22.42 9.48
C ASN A 95 2.29 -21.71 10.37
N THR A 96 2.01 -20.42 10.10
CA THR A 96 0.96 -19.66 10.77
C THR A 96 -0.25 -19.44 9.84
N ARG A 97 -1.41 -19.12 10.42
CA ARG A 97 -2.64 -18.77 9.70
C ARG A 97 -2.93 -17.28 9.82
N ALA A 98 -2.37 -16.49 8.93
CA ALA A 98 -2.53 -15.04 8.97
C ALA A 98 -2.96 -14.42 7.66
N VAL A 99 -3.10 -15.18 6.57
CA VAL A 99 -3.46 -14.61 5.26
C VAL A 99 -4.96 -14.43 5.17
N GLN A 100 -5.40 -13.18 5.08
CA GLN A 100 -6.80 -12.80 4.96
C GLN A 100 -7.32 -13.01 3.53
N VAL A 101 -8.35 -13.84 3.37
CA VAL A 101 -8.93 -14.21 2.08
C VAL A 101 -10.43 -14.06 2.11
N LEU A 102 -11.01 -13.41 1.10
CA LEU A 102 -12.43 -13.37 0.87
C LEU A 102 -12.89 -14.71 0.26
N PRO A 103 -13.73 -15.51 0.95
CA PRO A 103 -14.26 -16.74 0.42
C PRO A 103 -15.26 -16.46 -0.71
N SER A 104 -15.43 -17.42 -1.62
CA SER A 104 -16.41 -17.34 -2.72
C SER A 104 -17.87 -17.35 -2.23
N ILE A 105 -18.12 -17.88 -1.03
CA ILE A 105 -19.42 -17.90 -0.36
C ILE A 105 -19.26 -17.19 0.99
N PRO A 106 -20.02 -16.11 1.26
CA PRO A 106 -19.96 -15.42 2.56
C PRO A 106 -20.29 -16.36 3.72
N SER A 107 -19.50 -16.29 4.79
CA SER A 107 -19.61 -17.16 5.97
C SER A 107 -20.85 -16.86 6.84
N TYR A 108 -21.38 -15.63 6.79
CA TYR A 108 -22.54 -15.22 7.58
C TYR A 108 -23.65 -14.68 6.68
N ARG A 109 -24.89 -15.15 6.89
CA ARG A 109 -26.11 -14.65 6.24
C ARG A 109 -27.25 -14.53 7.23
N GLY A 110 -28.24 -13.69 6.91
CA GLY A 110 -29.44 -13.52 7.71
C GLY A 110 -29.22 -12.67 8.96
N LEU A 111 -30.00 -12.91 10.01
CA LEU A 111 -30.05 -12.08 11.21
C LEU A 111 -28.70 -11.96 11.93
N ARG A 112 -27.93 -13.06 12.04
CA ARG A 112 -26.59 -13.04 12.65
C ARG A 112 -25.61 -12.14 11.91
N GLY A 113 -25.65 -12.17 10.58
CA GLY A 113 -24.83 -11.27 9.74
C GLY A 113 -25.20 -9.81 10.01
N LEU A 114 -26.50 -9.49 9.94
CA LEU A 114 -27.00 -8.14 10.20
C LEU A 114 -26.62 -7.64 11.61
N LEU A 115 -26.81 -8.45 12.65
CA LEU A 115 -26.42 -8.06 14.01
C LEU A 115 -24.90 -7.87 14.14
N GLY A 116 -24.10 -8.72 13.48
CA GLY A 116 -22.65 -8.58 13.43
C GLY A 116 -22.20 -7.28 12.74
N ASP A 117 -22.84 -6.90 11.64
CA ASP A 117 -22.53 -5.68 10.89
C ASP A 117 -22.96 -4.42 11.65
N VAL A 118 -24.10 -4.47 12.34
CA VAL A 118 -24.65 -3.33 13.07
C VAL A 118 -23.97 -3.13 14.42
N LEU A 119 -23.81 -4.19 15.22
CA LEU A 119 -23.36 -4.06 16.61
C LEU A 119 -21.83 -4.08 16.74
N LEU A 120 -21.12 -4.69 15.79
CA LEU A 120 -19.67 -4.75 15.82
C LEU A 120 -19.11 -4.63 14.39
N PRO A 121 -19.31 -3.49 13.70
CA PRO A 121 -18.80 -3.30 12.36
C PRO A 121 -17.28 -3.49 12.34
N LYS A 122 -16.82 -4.54 11.65
CA LYS A 122 -15.39 -4.88 11.52
C LYS A 122 -15.05 -5.10 10.04
N PRO A 123 -14.09 -4.35 9.49
CA PRO A 123 -13.54 -4.65 8.17
C PRO A 123 -13.09 -6.10 8.09
N GLY A 124 -13.36 -6.76 6.96
CA GLY A 124 -12.94 -8.14 6.74
C GLY A 124 -13.70 -9.19 7.55
N ARG A 125 -14.84 -8.88 8.19
CA ARG A 125 -15.70 -9.89 8.87
C ARG A 125 -16.05 -11.09 8.00
N ASP A 126 -16.24 -10.86 6.70
CA ASP A 126 -16.56 -11.90 5.72
C ASP A 126 -15.35 -12.70 5.25
N THR A 127 -14.14 -12.37 5.71
CA THR A 127 -12.91 -13.05 5.30
C THR A 127 -12.59 -14.24 6.21
N VAL A 128 -11.73 -15.12 5.71
CA VAL A 128 -11.17 -16.25 6.44
C VAL A 128 -9.64 -16.17 6.42
N TYR A 129 -9.00 -16.79 7.41
CA TYR A 129 -7.54 -16.85 7.50
C TYR A 129 -6.99 -18.17 6.94
N GLN A 130 -6.16 -18.06 5.93
CA GLN A 130 -5.41 -19.17 5.32
C GLN A 130 -3.96 -19.23 5.84
N PRO A 131 -3.30 -20.40 5.72
CA PRO A 131 -1.87 -20.52 6.01
C PRO A 131 -1.02 -19.58 5.16
N VAL A 132 0.08 -19.09 5.75
CA VAL A 132 1.15 -18.41 5.00
C VAL A 132 1.79 -19.40 4.03
N ALA A 133 1.87 -19.05 2.74
CA ALA A 133 2.33 -19.94 1.67
C ALA A 133 3.84 -20.23 1.71
N PHE A 134 4.60 -19.49 2.52
CA PHE A 134 6.03 -19.68 2.70
C PHE A 134 6.31 -20.39 4.02
N SER A 135 6.36 -21.73 4.00
CA SER A 135 6.47 -22.56 5.22
C SER A 135 7.71 -22.29 6.07
N GLU A 136 8.79 -21.79 5.47
CA GLU A 136 10.07 -21.50 6.14
C GLU A 136 10.38 -20.00 6.25
N ALA A 137 9.48 -19.11 5.78
CA ALA A 137 9.74 -17.68 5.87
C ALA A 137 9.66 -17.17 7.31
N PRO A 138 10.62 -16.35 7.77
CA PRO A 138 10.46 -15.61 9.01
C PRO A 138 9.30 -14.61 8.92
N ALA A 139 8.79 -14.20 10.09
CA ALA A 139 7.76 -13.17 10.19
C ALA A 139 8.26 -11.80 9.67
N ALA A 140 7.36 -10.98 9.14
CA ALA A 140 7.64 -9.62 8.67
C ALA A 140 7.70 -8.60 9.81
N THR A 141 8.52 -8.86 10.84
CA THR A 141 8.73 -7.96 11.98
C THR A 141 9.85 -6.96 11.72
N ARG A 142 9.87 -5.83 12.44
CA ARG A 142 11.00 -4.87 12.39
C ARG A 142 12.33 -5.54 12.72
N ALA A 143 12.38 -6.38 13.74
CA ALA A 143 13.60 -7.10 14.12
C ALA A 143 14.16 -7.96 12.98
N HIS A 144 13.31 -8.70 12.27
CA HIS A 144 13.74 -9.51 11.12
C HIS A 144 14.16 -8.66 9.94
N LEU A 145 13.42 -7.59 9.63
CA LEU A 145 13.78 -6.64 8.58
C LEU A 145 15.17 -6.06 8.82
N LEU A 146 15.41 -5.48 9.99
CA LEU A 146 16.68 -4.84 10.32
C LEU A 146 17.82 -5.85 10.35
N THR A 147 17.59 -7.07 10.86
CA THR A 147 18.60 -8.14 10.86
C THR A 147 18.95 -8.58 9.44
N ALA A 148 17.95 -8.80 8.59
CA ALA A 148 18.17 -9.18 7.19
C ALA A 148 18.89 -8.07 6.41
N LEU A 149 18.53 -6.80 6.63
CA LEU A 149 19.20 -5.65 6.02
C LEU A 149 20.66 -5.56 6.48
N ARG A 150 20.94 -5.66 7.79
CA ARG A 150 22.31 -5.63 8.31
C ARG A 150 23.20 -6.67 7.64
N ARG A 151 22.73 -7.93 7.55
CA ARG A 151 23.48 -9.01 6.90
C ARG A 151 23.67 -8.78 5.40
N SER A 152 22.61 -8.35 4.71
CA SER A 152 22.65 -8.21 3.25
C SER A 152 23.49 -7.02 2.80
N LEU A 153 23.51 -5.94 3.59
CA LEU A 153 24.26 -4.73 3.30
C LEU A 153 25.70 -4.78 3.81
N SER A 154 26.07 -5.71 4.71
CA SER A 154 27.47 -5.87 5.12
C SER A 154 28.37 -6.46 4.02
N ALA A 155 27.78 -7.14 3.02
CA ALA A 155 28.50 -7.63 1.86
C ALA A 155 28.69 -6.53 0.81
N ASP A 156 29.84 -6.54 0.13
CA ASP A 156 30.02 -5.76 -1.10
C ASP A 156 29.27 -6.42 -2.26
N GLY A 157 28.83 -5.63 -3.24
CA GLY A 157 28.25 -6.19 -4.46
C GLY A 157 27.21 -5.29 -5.13
N PRO A 158 26.47 -5.83 -6.11
CA PRO A 158 25.40 -5.11 -6.78
C PRO A 158 24.30 -4.70 -5.82
N ALA A 159 23.50 -3.71 -6.18
CA ALA A 159 22.44 -3.18 -5.32
C ALA A 159 21.58 -4.28 -4.68
N LEU A 160 21.32 -4.17 -3.38
CA LEU A 160 20.28 -4.96 -2.70
C LEU A 160 18.92 -4.40 -3.12
N THR A 161 18.02 -5.24 -3.62
CA THR A 161 16.63 -4.81 -3.88
C THR A 161 15.73 -5.16 -2.70
N LEU A 162 15.18 -4.15 -2.03
CA LEU A 162 14.20 -4.28 -0.96
C LEU A 162 12.79 -4.05 -1.51
N LEU A 163 11.96 -5.10 -1.59
CA LEU A 163 10.53 -4.99 -1.86
C LEU A 163 9.76 -4.88 -0.54
N LEU A 164 8.99 -3.81 -0.37
CA LEU A 164 8.01 -3.64 0.71
C LEU A 164 6.61 -3.67 0.11
N THR A 165 5.83 -4.70 0.42
CA THR A 165 4.46 -4.86 -0.10
C THR A 165 3.47 -5.08 1.04
N GLY A 166 2.54 -4.15 1.23
CA GLY A 166 1.70 -4.11 2.41
C GLY A 166 1.02 -2.76 2.58
N HIS A 167 0.78 -2.38 3.84
CA HIS A 167 0.09 -1.13 4.20
C HIS A 167 1.07 -0.02 4.55
N GLY A 168 0.62 1.23 4.44
CA GLY A 168 1.40 2.40 4.81
C GLY A 168 0.53 3.60 5.13
N GLU A 169 1.09 4.55 5.87
CA GLU A 169 0.41 5.76 6.35
C GLU A 169 1.18 7.01 5.93
N GLU A 170 0.46 8.13 5.74
CA GLU A 170 0.97 9.37 5.12
C GLU A 170 2.14 9.99 5.89
N GLY A 171 2.08 9.98 7.23
CA GLY A 171 2.96 10.77 8.08
C GLY A 171 2.66 12.28 7.98
N ALA A 172 3.07 13.09 8.96
CA ALA A 172 2.91 14.55 8.86
C ALA A 172 3.91 15.15 7.86
N THR A 173 5.03 14.47 7.65
CA THR A 173 6.06 14.75 6.65
C THR A 173 6.45 13.48 5.89
N ARG A 174 7.11 13.61 4.74
CA ARG A 174 7.58 12.46 3.94
C ARG A 174 8.48 11.50 4.73
N LYS A 175 9.31 12.02 5.63
CA LYS A 175 10.21 11.19 6.44
C LYS A 175 9.47 10.37 7.51
N GLU A 176 8.26 10.80 7.87
CA GLU A 176 7.37 10.14 8.83
C GLU A 176 6.37 9.19 8.15
N THR A 177 6.37 9.10 6.81
CA THR A 177 5.60 8.09 6.08
C THR A 177 5.99 6.70 6.59
N THR A 178 5.00 5.84 6.84
CA THR A 178 5.23 4.53 7.48
C THR A 178 4.91 3.36 6.56
N PHE A 179 5.56 2.23 6.84
CA PHE A 179 5.18 0.91 6.32
C PHE A 179 4.87 -0.02 7.51
N GLY A 180 3.72 -0.69 7.45
CA GLY A 180 3.26 -1.59 8.51
C GLY A 180 4.05 -2.89 8.57
N LEU A 181 4.41 -3.32 9.79
CA LEU A 181 5.16 -4.55 10.07
C LEU A 181 4.43 -5.38 11.11
N TRP A 182 4.60 -6.70 11.06
CA TRP A 182 3.93 -7.63 11.97
C TRP A 182 4.18 -7.29 13.44
N LEU A 183 3.18 -7.59 14.30
CA LEU A 183 3.11 -7.28 15.74
C LEU A 183 2.79 -5.82 16.06
N ALA A 184 1.82 -5.24 15.35
CA ALA A 184 1.38 -3.86 15.56
C ALA A 184 2.54 -2.84 15.45
N ASP A 185 3.55 -3.16 14.64
CA ASP A 185 4.76 -2.37 14.48
C ASP A 185 4.76 -1.67 13.12
N GLN A 186 5.67 -0.72 12.95
CA GLN A 186 5.86 0.01 11.71
C GLN A 186 7.30 0.52 11.58
N ILE A 187 7.68 0.87 10.36
CA ILE A 187 8.95 1.52 10.07
C ILE A 187 8.71 2.80 9.28
N THR A 188 9.25 3.91 9.78
CA THR A 188 9.23 5.20 9.08
C THR A 188 10.36 5.26 8.06
N VAL A 189 10.29 6.21 7.12
CA VAL A 189 11.41 6.52 6.22
C VAL A 189 12.63 7.00 7.01
N GLU A 190 12.42 7.79 8.06
CA GLU A 190 13.48 8.27 8.97
C GLU A 190 14.18 7.10 9.67
N ASP A 191 13.42 6.16 10.25
CA ASP A 191 13.97 4.97 10.91
C ASP A 191 14.80 4.11 9.94
N LEU A 192 14.25 3.82 8.77
CA LEU A 192 14.93 2.99 7.77
C LEU A 192 16.19 3.68 7.24
N SER A 193 16.11 4.98 6.96
CA SER A 193 17.25 5.75 6.46
C SER A 193 18.36 5.84 7.51
N GLY A 194 18.01 6.19 8.76
CA GLY A 194 18.96 6.27 9.86
C GLY A 194 19.62 4.94 10.15
N PHE A 195 18.86 3.85 10.12
CA PHE A 195 19.42 2.50 10.26
C PHE A 195 20.47 2.19 9.17
N VAL A 196 20.18 2.51 7.91
CA VAL A 196 21.13 2.26 6.80
C VAL A 196 22.32 3.22 6.84
N ASP A 197 22.15 4.46 7.32
CA ASP A 197 23.25 5.40 7.57
C ASP A 197 24.25 4.81 8.59
N ASP A 198 23.74 4.19 9.66
CA ASP A 198 24.56 3.63 10.74
C ASP A 198 25.34 2.37 10.35
N LEU A 199 24.88 1.62 9.34
CA LEU A 199 25.54 0.38 8.89
C LEU A 199 26.91 0.62 8.25
N LYS A 200 27.22 1.84 7.81
CA LYS A 200 28.49 2.19 7.10
C LYS A 200 28.84 1.20 5.97
N THR A 201 27.82 0.76 5.23
CA THR A 201 27.93 -0.14 4.08
C THR A 201 28.42 0.61 2.83
N ASN A 202 29.00 -0.09 1.84
CA ASN A 202 29.26 0.45 0.50
C ASN A 202 28.25 -0.03 -0.55
N ARG A 203 27.35 -0.93 -0.19
CA ARG A 203 26.42 -1.56 -1.12
C ARG A 203 25.19 -0.65 -1.36
N PRO A 204 24.84 -0.36 -2.63
CA PRO A 204 23.64 0.42 -2.92
C PRO A 204 22.36 -0.29 -2.47
N LEU A 205 21.33 0.50 -2.12
CA LEU A 205 20.00 -0.01 -1.78
C LEU A 205 18.98 0.47 -2.80
N ARG A 206 18.24 -0.47 -3.39
CA ARG A 206 17.11 -0.18 -4.27
C ARG A 206 15.81 -0.57 -3.59
N THR A 207 14.89 0.36 -3.38
CA THR A 207 13.61 0.09 -2.73
C THR A 207 12.45 0.04 -3.74
N VAL A 208 11.55 -0.91 -3.57
CA VAL A 208 10.26 -0.96 -4.27
C VAL A 208 9.19 -0.99 -3.21
N VAL A 209 8.36 0.05 -3.12
CA VAL A 209 7.33 0.14 -2.06
C VAL A 209 5.96 0.24 -2.71
N THR A 210 5.08 -0.70 -2.37
CA THR A 210 3.79 -0.87 -3.05
C THR A 210 2.58 -0.52 -2.18
N SER A 211 2.79 0.22 -1.10
CA SER A 211 1.77 0.63 -0.13
C SER A 211 1.17 2.00 -0.46
N CYS A 212 0.11 2.36 0.25
CA CYS A 212 -0.35 3.75 0.32
C CYS A 212 0.79 4.69 0.73
N TYR A 213 0.77 5.91 0.19
CA TYR A 213 1.72 6.98 0.51
C TYR A 213 3.19 6.65 0.22
N SER A 214 3.46 5.56 -0.52
CA SER A 214 4.80 5.02 -0.76
C SER A 214 5.81 6.03 -1.30
N GLY A 215 5.37 7.10 -1.97
CA GLY A 215 6.23 8.16 -2.46
C GLY A 215 6.96 8.94 -1.37
N GLY A 216 6.55 8.84 -0.10
CA GLY A 216 7.32 9.33 1.04
C GLY A 216 8.67 8.63 1.17
N PHE A 217 8.73 7.32 0.87
CA PHE A 217 9.98 6.54 0.84
C PHE A 217 10.95 7.00 -0.25
N ALA A 218 10.57 7.89 -1.16
CA ALA A 218 11.51 8.50 -2.10
C ALA A 218 12.60 9.32 -1.40
N ASP A 219 12.36 9.80 -0.17
CA ASP A 219 13.35 10.53 0.60
C ASP A 219 14.44 9.61 1.20
N ILE A 220 14.35 8.28 1.04
CA ILE A 220 15.42 7.32 1.42
C ILE A 220 16.77 7.66 0.78
N MET A 221 16.78 8.37 -0.35
CA MET A 221 18.00 8.79 -1.05
C MET A 221 18.79 9.89 -0.34
N PHE A 222 18.24 10.47 0.74
CA PHE A 222 18.86 11.49 1.56
C PHE A 222 19.27 10.94 2.92
N VAL A 223 20.29 11.55 3.55
CA VAL A 223 20.74 11.18 4.89
C VAL A 223 19.59 11.37 5.88
N GLY A 224 19.29 10.33 6.68
CA GLY A 224 18.18 10.31 7.64
C GLY A 224 16.80 10.52 7.02
N GLY A 225 16.63 10.32 5.71
CA GLY A 225 15.36 10.59 5.03
C GLY A 225 15.05 12.09 4.89
N ASP A 226 16.05 12.97 5.03
CA ASP A 226 15.86 14.42 5.06
C ASP A 226 16.66 15.11 3.95
N HIS A 227 15.94 15.67 2.98
CA HIS A 227 16.54 16.39 1.85
C HIS A 227 17.44 17.56 2.24
N GLN A 228 17.29 18.14 3.43
CA GLN A 228 18.16 19.20 3.93
C GLN A 228 19.56 18.69 4.32
N LYS A 229 19.70 17.39 4.61
CA LYS A 229 20.98 16.76 4.99
C LYS A 229 21.80 16.28 3.78
N GLY A 230 21.28 16.46 2.57
CA GLY A 230 21.95 16.07 1.33
C GLY A 230 21.82 14.59 0.98
N PRO A 231 22.32 14.16 -0.19
CA PRO A 231 22.20 12.80 -0.66
C PRO A 231 22.96 11.81 0.25
N ALA A 232 22.35 10.66 0.53
CA ALA A 232 23.00 9.58 1.26
C ALA A 232 24.07 8.86 0.39
N GLU A 233 25.13 8.39 1.04
CA GLU A 233 26.08 7.45 0.46
C GLU A 233 26.14 6.19 1.33
N PRO A 234 26.17 4.97 0.76
CA PRO A 234 26.15 4.65 -0.67
C PRO A 234 24.78 4.96 -1.31
N LEU A 235 24.72 4.92 -2.64
CA LEU A 235 23.54 5.27 -3.43
C LEU A 235 22.28 4.50 -2.96
N ARG A 236 21.19 5.23 -2.73
CA ARG A 236 19.86 4.66 -2.47
C ARG A 236 18.90 5.17 -3.52
N CYS A 237 18.15 4.26 -4.14
CA CYS A 237 17.19 4.57 -5.20
C CYS A 237 15.90 3.77 -5.00
N GLY A 238 14.83 4.09 -5.74
CA GLY A 238 13.61 3.31 -5.62
C GLY A 238 12.44 3.73 -6.50
N LEU A 239 11.42 2.87 -6.48
CA LEU A 239 10.18 2.98 -7.25
C LEU A 239 8.97 2.77 -6.33
N PHE A 240 7.97 3.64 -6.45
CA PHE A 240 6.88 3.75 -5.49
C PHE A 240 5.54 3.68 -6.20
N ALA A 241 4.57 2.97 -5.62
CA ALA A 241 3.24 2.76 -6.20
C ALA A 241 2.47 4.05 -6.44
N THR A 242 2.63 5.03 -5.55
CA THR A 242 1.92 6.32 -5.63
C THR A 242 2.72 7.43 -4.92
N ARG A 243 2.23 8.68 -5.02
CA ARG A 243 2.83 9.84 -4.34
C ARG A 243 2.70 9.76 -2.81
N HIS A 244 3.49 10.58 -2.11
CA HIS A 244 3.46 10.66 -0.64
C HIS A 244 2.11 11.09 -0.04
N ASP A 245 1.25 11.75 -0.81
CA ASP A 245 -0.01 12.38 -0.40
C ASP A 245 -1.23 11.67 -1.00
N ARG A 246 -1.07 10.41 -1.41
CA ARG A 246 -2.13 9.61 -2.01
C ARG A 246 -2.14 8.18 -1.51
N VAL A 247 -3.35 7.65 -1.35
CA VAL A 247 -3.63 6.23 -1.18
C VAL A 247 -3.28 5.49 -2.48
N ALA A 248 -2.77 4.27 -2.34
CA ALA A 248 -2.50 3.37 -3.46
C ALA A 248 -3.64 2.35 -3.59
N SER A 249 -3.88 1.89 -4.80
CA SER A 249 -4.77 0.77 -5.07
C SER A 249 -4.05 -0.53 -4.72
N GLY A 250 -4.70 -1.40 -3.97
CA GLY A 250 -4.08 -2.65 -3.51
C GLY A 250 -4.76 -3.20 -2.26
N CYS A 251 -4.09 -4.19 -1.63
CA CYS A 251 -4.54 -4.85 -0.41
C CYS A 251 -5.95 -5.44 -0.55
N ASP A 252 -6.12 -6.34 -1.52
CA ASP A 252 -7.41 -6.96 -1.85
C ASP A 252 -7.49 -8.38 -1.23
N PRO A 253 -8.49 -8.68 -0.38
CA PRO A 253 -8.68 -10.02 0.16
C PRO A 253 -9.23 -11.01 -0.89
N ASN A 254 -9.70 -10.55 -2.05
CA ASN A 254 -10.17 -11.41 -3.12
C ASN A 254 -8.99 -12.20 -3.74
N PRO A 255 -9.02 -13.55 -3.67
CA PRO A 255 -7.94 -14.37 -4.21
C PRO A 255 -7.86 -14.34 -5.74
N ASP A 256 -8.91 -13.90 -6.44
CA ASP A 256 -8.90 -13.77 -7.89
C ASP A 256 -8.02 -12.59 -8.34
N ARG A 257 -6.83 -12.91 -8.85
CA ARG A 257 -5.85 -11.94 -9.36
C ARG A 257 -6.39 -11.13 -10.54
N SER A 258 -7.36 -11.65 -11.29
CA SER A 258 -7.89 -10.99 -12.49
C SER A 258 -8.63 -9.68 -12.16
N VAL A 259 -9.30 -9.63 -11.01
CA VAL A 259 -10.06 -8.46 -10.56
C VAL A 259 -9.24 -7.46 -9.75
N GLN A 260 -8.06 -7.86 -9.27
CA GLN A 260 -7.15 -6.96 -8.57
C GLN A 260 -6.58 -5.88 -9.50
N GLN A 261 -6.38 -4.67 -8.99
CA GLN A 261 -5.90 -3.52 -9.78
C GLN A 261 -4.68 -2.80 -9.18
N GLY A 262 -4.07 -3.34 -8.13
CA GLY A 262 -2.95 -2.65 -7.47
C GLY A 262 -1.68 -2.59 -8.31
N TYR A 263 -0.86 -1.56 -8.07
CA TYR A 263 0.44 -1.31 -8.73
C TYR A 263 1.29 -2.57 -8.92
N SER A 264 1.45 -3.40 -7.88
CA SER A 264 2.30 -4.60 -7.91
C SER A 264 1.89 -5.61 -8.97
N LYS A 265 0.59 -5.79 -9.22
CA LYS A 265 0.11 -6.71 -10.26
C LYS A 265 0.69 -6.30 -11.62
N TYR A 266 0.49 -5.04 -12.00
CA TYR A 266 0.95 -4.51 -13.29
C TYR A 266 2.47 -4.44 -13.37
N LEU A 267 3.17 -4.13 -12.25
CA LEU A 267 4.62 -4.13 -12.22
C LEU A 267 5.17 -5.51 -12.55
N PHE A 268 4.65 -6.56 -11.91
CA PHE A 268 5.14 -7.92 -12.09
C PHE A 268 4.70 -8.56 -13.41
N GLU A 269 3.54 -8.17 -13.93
CA GLU A 269 3.12 -8.49 -15.30
C GLU A 269 4.07 -7.87 -16.33
N ALA A 270 4.52 -6.63 -16.10
CA ALA A 270 5.48 -5.97 -16.99
C ALA A 270 6.88 -6.61 -16.93
N LEU A 271 7.36 -6.98 -15.72
CA LEU A 271 8.65 -7.64 -15.54
C LEU A 271 8.71 -9.05 -16.15
N GLY A 272 7.64 -9.83 -16.04
CA GLY A 272 7.57 -11.20 -16.56
C GLY A 272 6.88 -11.34 -17.92
N GLY A 273 6.51 -10.22 -18.54
CA GLY A 273 5.73 -10.18 -19.78
C GLY A 273 6.61 -10.10 -21.04
N PRO A 274 5.98 -9.97 -22.21
CA PRO A 274 6.70 -9.78 -23.48
C PRO A 274 7.57 -8.52 -23.48
N ILE A 275 8.82 -8.62 -23.96
CA ILE A 275 9.81 -7.54 -23.94
C ILE A 275 9.35 -6.39 -24.84
N GLU A 276 8.76 -6.67 -26.00
CA GLU A 276 8.29 -5.69 -26.99
C GLU A 276 7.24 -4.72 -26.44
N LEU A 277 6.63 -5.08 -25.32
CA LEU A 277 5.63 -4.30 -24.63
C LEU A 277 6.23 -3.37 -23.57
N THR A 278 7.45 -3.61 -23.09
CA THR A 278 8.00 -2.93 -21.91
C THR A 278 9.39 -2.35 -22.14
N ASP A 279 10.14 -2.82 -23.14
CA ASP A 279 11.46 -2.31 -23.53
C ASP A 279 11.31 -0.95 -24.23
N PHE A 280 11.33 0.11 -23.42
CA PHE A 280 11.13 1.49 -23.85
C PHE A 280 12.44 2.12 -24.34
N ASP A 281 13.60 1.60 -23.94
CA ASP A 281 14.91 2.09 -24.39
C ASP A 281 15.59 1.23 -25.45
N ALA A 282 14.95 0.12 -25.84
CA ALA A 282 15.35 -0.80 -26.90
C ALA A 282 16.70 -1.50 -26.63
N ASP A 283 17.01 -1.79 -25.37
CA ASP A 283 18.24 -2.48 -24.97
C ASP A 283 18.11 -4.02 -24.96
N GLY A 284 16.91 -4.55 -25.24
CA GLY A 284 16.60 -5.97 -25.30
C GLY A 284 16.36 -6.61 -23.92
N ARG A 285 16.22 -5.81 -22.87
CA ARG A 285 15.90 -6.25 -21.50
C ARG A 285 14.73 -5.43 -20.97
N VAL A 286 14.21 -5.84 -19.81
CA VAL A 286 13.18 -5.09 -19.09
C VAL A 286 13.72 -4.74 -17.71
N SER A 287 13.93 -3.46 -17.49
CA SER A 287 14.33 -2.92 -16.19
C SER A 287 13.14 -2.69 -15.25
N LEU A 288 13.40 -2.51 -13.95
CA LEU A 288 12.37 -2.10 -12.98
C LEU A 288 11.76 -0.74 -13.34
N LEU A 289 12.57 0.20 -13.82
CA LEU A 289 12.09 1.51 -14.26
C LEU A 289 11.14 1.40 -15.46
N GLU A 290 11.44 0.53 -16.42
CA GLU A 290 10.56 0.28 -17.56
C GLU A 290 9.28 -0.43 -17.14
N ALA A 291 9.37 -1.43 -16.27
CA ALA A 291 8.20 -2.08 -15.71
C ALA A 291 7.30 -1.08 -14.96
N HIS A 292 7.89 -0.19 -14.14
CA HIS A 292 7.19 0.92 -13.48
C HIS A 292 6.52 1.86 -14.49
N THR A 293 7.21 2.15 -15.60
CA THR A 293 6.68 2.98 -16.68
C THR A 293 5.51 2.31 -17.40
N ALA A 294 5.58 1.00 -17.60
CA ALA A 294 4.46 0.22 -18.11
C ALA A 294 3.25 0.26 -17.15
N VAL A 295 3.46 0.28 -15.83
CA VAL A 295 2.35 0.52 -14.87
C VAL A 295 1.71 1.88 -15.10
N ARG A 296 2.49 2.94 -15.22
CA ARG A 296 1.96 4.31 -15.49
C ARG A 296 1.16 4.35 -16.79
N LEU A 297 1.58 3.61 -17.80
CA LEU A 297 0.90 3.55 -19.09
C LEU A 297 -0.39 2.71 -19.03
N ARG A 298 -0.39 1.57 -18.35
CA ARG A 298 -1.39 0.50 -18.51
C ARG A 298 -2.35 0.33 -17.36
N SER A 299 -1.96 0.68 -16.15
CA SER A 299 -2.81 0.47 -14.97
C SER A 299 -4.08 1.32 -15.07
N PRO A 300 -5.27 0.71 -14.88
CA PRO A 300 -6.53 1.43 -14.79
C PRO A 300 -6.73 2.11 -13.43
N ALA A 301 -5.86 1.85 -12.45
CA ALA A 301 -5.97 2.41 -11.11
C ALA A 301 -5.77 3.94 -11.10
N ALA A 302 -6.18 4.58 -10.01
CA ALA A 302 -5.95 6.01 -9.75
C ALA A 302 -4.50 6.35 -9.33
N ASP A 303 -3.65 5.34 -9.17
CA ASP A 303 -2.29 5.47 -8.65
C ASP A 303 -1.45 6.43 -9.48
N LEU A 304 -0.55 7.18 -8.82
CA LEU A 304 0.43 8.06 -9.46
C LEU A 304 1.85 7.60 -9.12
N PRO A 305 2.34 6.50 -9.73
CA PRO A 305 3.66 5.95 -9.42
C PRO A 305 4.76 6.99 -9.60
N THR A 306 5.76 6.97 -8.72
CA THR A 306 6.90 7.90 -8.74
C THR A 306 8.21 7.20 -8.40
N THR A 307 9.35 7.89 -8.54
CA THR A 307 10.70 7.35 -8.31
C THR A 307 11.58 8.30 -7.50
N THR A 308 12.72 7.80 -7.02
CA THR A 308 13.73 8.65 -6.37
C THR A 308 14.32 9.68 -7.33
N SER A 309 14.53 9.34 -8.60
CA SER A 309 15.05 10.28 -9.60
C SER A 309 14.08 11.43 -9.89
N GLU A 310 12.77 11.17 -9.92
CA GLU A 310 11.75 12.22 -10.00
C GLU A 310 11.78 13.11 -8.76
N ARG A 311 11.78 12.51 -7.56
CA ARG A 311 11.85 13.27 -6.30
C ARG A 311 13.12 14.12 -6.21
N TRP A 312 14.26 13.62 -6.71
CA TRP A 312 15.51 14.36 -6.73
C TRP A 312 15.38 15.62 -7.58
N LEU A 313 14.78 15.51 -8.77
CA LEU A 313 14.52 16.66 -9.64
C LEU A 313 13.62 17.69 -8.96
N GLU A 314 12.58 17.26 -8.23
CA GLU A 314 11.70 18.18 -7.50
C GLU A 314 12.44 19.01 -6.46
N VAL A 315 13.46 18.43 -5.82
CA VAL A 315 14.22 19.09 -4.75
C VAL A 315 15.32 19.98 -5.32
N VAL A 316 16.03 19.54 -6.37
CA VAL A 316 17.31 20.17 -6.75
C VAL A 316 17.30 20.89 -8.10
N ALA A 317 16.36 20.59 -8.99
CA ALA A 317 16.30 21.22 -10.31
C ALA A 317 15.70 22.63 -10.20
N PRO A 318 16.20 23.61 -10.96
CA PRO A 318 15.68 24.96 -10.89
C PRO A 318 14.28 25.03 -11.52
N SER A 319 13.40 25.84 -10.92
CA SER A 319 12.03 26.05 -11.40
C SER A 319 11.97 26.79 -12.73
N GLU A 320 13.03 27.52 -13.09
CA GLU A 320 13.19 28.30 -14.32
C GLU A 320 14.64 28.22 -14.80
N GLY A 321 14.89 28.59 -16.05
CA GLY A 321 16.24 28.62 -16.63
C GLY A 321 16.36 27.86 -17.95
N PRO A 322 17.57 27.83 -18.54
CA PRO A 322 17.81 27.19 -19.82
C PRO A 322 17.57 25.67 -19.74
N GLU A 323 17.09 25.12 -20.85
CA GLU A 323 16.92 23.68 -21.05
C GLU A 323 17.92 23.23 -22.11
N VAL A 324 18.59 22.09 -21.86
CA VAL A 324 19.39 21.41 -22.89
C VAL A 324 18.71 20.10 -23.26
N ASP A 325 18.77 19.73 -24.54
CA ASP A 325 18.23 18.45 -24.98
C ASP A 325 19.06 17.29 -24.44
N ILE A 326 18.36 16.35 -23.81
CA ILE A 326 18.90 15.10 -23.27
C ILE A 326 17.98 13.96 -23.68
N ALA A 327 18.56 12.77 -23.88
CA ALA A 327 17.78 11.56 -24.12
C ALA A 327 17.20 11.04 -22.81
N LEU A 328 15.88 10.85 -22.78
CA LEU A 328 15.15 10.21 -21.69
C LEU A 328 14.16 9.21 -22.31
N PRO A 329 14.66 8.09 -22.87
CA PRO A 329 13.85 7.21 -23.73
C PRO A 329 12.58 6.71 -23.05
N VAL A 330 12.69 6.33 -21.77
CA VAL A 330 11.56 5.89 -20.94
C VAL A 330 10.48 6.98 -20.81
N GLU A 331 10.85 8.21 -20.43
CA GLU A 331 9.91 9.32 -20.31
C GLU A 331 9.32 9.74 -21.65
N ASP A 332 10.14 9.80 -22.70
CA ASP A 332 9.72 10.20 -24.04
C ASP A 332 8.72 9.18 -24.63
N ALA A 333 8.98 7.88 -24.46
CA ALA A 333 8.06 6.82 -24.85
C ALA A 333 6.74 6.87 -24.06
N LEU A 334 6.80 7.11 -22.75
CA LEU A 334 5.60 7.25 -21.91
C LEU A 334 4.75 8.46 -22.34
N ILE A 335 5.37 9.63 -22.53
CA ILE A 335 4.68 10.86 -22.95
C ILE A 335 3.98 10.62 -24.29
N GLU A 336 4.68 10.03 -25.25
CA GLU A 336 4.15 9.74 -26.57
C GLU A 336 3.00 8.71 -26.52
N ALA A 337 3.16 7.63 -25.74
CA ALA A 337 2.12 6.61 -25.59
C ALA A 337 0.85 7.14 -24.91
N LEU A 338 0.99 7.94 -23.83
CA LEU A 338 -0.16 8.57 -23.16
C LEU A 338 -0.86 9.59 -24.05
N ARG A 339 -0.11 10.34 -24.88
CA ARG A 339 -0.70 11.26 -25.87
C ARG A 339 -1.49 10.51 -26.93
N ARG A 340 -0.94 9.43 -27.48
CA ARG A 340 -1.64 8.55 -28.44
C ARG A 340 -2.91 7.95 -27.85
N ARG A 341 -2.92 7.62 -26.56
CA ARG A 341 -4.11 7.18 -25.80
C ARG A 341 -5.10 8.30 -25.46
N GLY A 342 -4.82 9.55 -25.84
CA GLY A 342 -5.73 10.67 -25.64
C GLY A 342 -5.71 11.26 -24.22
N ALA A 343 -4.71 10.98 -23.39
CA ALA A 343 -4.63 11.51 -22.02
C ALA A 343 -4.69 13.05 -21.97
N HIS A 344 -4.12 13.73 -22.95
CA HIS A 344 -4.15 15.19 -23.09
C HIS A 344 -5.55 15.77 -23.37
N ARG A 345 -6.52 14.94 -23.74
CA ARG A 345 -7.91 15.33 -24.04
C ARG A 345 -8.82 15.25 -22.81
N VAL A 346 -8.32 14.68 -21.71
CA VAL A 346 -9.05 14.58 -20.45
C VAL A 346 -9.33 15.98 -19.91
N ASN A 347 -10.59 16.28 -19.62
CA ASN A 347 -10.97 17.57 -19.04
C ASN A 347 -10.87 17.52 -17.51
N ARG A 348 -9.74 18.00 -16.98
CA ARG A 348 -9.48 18.06 -15.53
C ARG A 348 -10.61 18.70 -14.74
N LYS A 349 -11.15 19.83 -15.22
CA LYS A 349 -12.20 20.57 -14.50
C LYS A 349 -13.47 19.75 -14.35
N VAL A 350 -13.87 19.04 -15.40
CA VAL A 350 -15.06 18.17 -15.37
C VAL A 350 -14.86 17.03 -14.37
N ILE A 351 -13.74 16.31 -14.46
CA ILE A 351 -13.50 15.18 -13.54
C ILE A 351 -13.32 15.65 -12.10
N GLN A 352 -12.70 16.81 -11.88
CA GLN A 352 -12.56 17.37 -10.54
C GLN A 352 -13.92 17.71 -9.93
N ALA A 353 -14.84 18.28 -10.71
CA ALA A 353 -16.21 18.52 -10.26
C ALA A 353 -16.96 17.21 -9.95
N GLU A 354 -16.71 16.12 -10.68
CA GLU A 354 -17.27 14.80 -10.37
C GLU A 354 -16.69 14.21 -9.07
N ILE A 355 -15.41 14.42 -8.79
CA ILE A 355 -14.77 14.03 -7.53
C ILE A 355 -15.40 14.82 -6.37
N GLU A 356 -15.49 16.14 -6.49
CA GLU A 356 -16.10 17.02 -5.49
C GLU A 356 -17.56 16.63 -5.22
N ALA A 357 -18.35 16.40 -6.26
CA ALA A 357 -19.74 15.93 -6.12
C ALA A 357 -19.83 14.55 -5.44
N SER A 358 -18.86 13.67 -5.71
CA SER A 358 -18.78 12.36 -5.05
C SER A 358 -18.39 12.50 -3.58
N ASP A 359 -17.45 13.38 -3.24
CA ASP A 359 -17.05 13.68 -1.85
C ASP A 359 -18.24 14.23 -1.04
N GLU A 360 -19.02 15.15 -1.60
CA GLU A 360 -20.25 15.62 -0.94
C GLU A 360 -21.31 14.51 -0.80
N ALA A 361 -21.44 13.62 -1.79
CA ALA A 361 -22.36 12.48 -1.72
C ALA A 361 -21.92 11.47 -0.65
N LEU A 362 -20.61 11.25 -0.51
CA LEU A 362 -19.99 10.44 0.54
C LEU A 362 -20.30 11.00 1.93
N GLU A 363 -20.14 12.31 2.13
CA GLU A 363 -20.45 12.97 3.40
C GLU A 363 -21.94 12.82 3.75
N ARG A 364 -22.84 13.09 2.80
CA ARG A 364 -24.29 12.90 2.99
C ARG A 364 -24.64 11.43 3.30
N ALA A 365 -24.03 10.48 2.57
CA ALA A 365 -24.25 9.06 2.80
C ALA A 365 -23.74 8.61 4.17
N GLN A 366 -22.60 9.14 4.64
CA GLN A 366 -22.09 8.86 5.99
C GLN A 366 -23.07 9.34 7.07
N ILE A 367 -23.61 10.55 6.93
CA ILE A 367 -24.62 11.07 7.87
C ILE A 367 -25.86 10.15 7.90
N ASP A 368 -26.31 9.69 6.74
CA ASP A 368 -27.43 8.74 6.62
C ASP A 368 -27.11 7.39 7.27
N VAL A 369 -25.90 6.86 7.06
CA VAL A 369 -25.42 5.62 7.71
C VAL A 369 -25.45 5.78 9.22
N ASP A 370 -24.89 6.86 9.77
CA ASP A 370 -24.84 7.09 11.21
C ASP A 370 -26.24 7.24 11.83
N ARG A 371 -27.15 7.93 11.13
CA ARG A 371 -28.55 8.07 11.57
C ARG A 371 -29.28 6.74 11.56
N THR A 372 -29.26 6.04 10.43
CA THR A 372 -29.98 4.76 10.26
C THR A 372 -29.38 3.65 11.11
N TRP A 373 -28.07 3.68 11.35
CA TRP A 373 -27.40 2.83 12.33
C TRP A 373 -27.95 3.08 13.74
N ARG A 374 -28.06 4.33 14.20
CA ARG A 374 -28.64 4.64 15.52
C ARG A 374 -30.08 4.17 15.65
N ASP A 375 -30.89 4.36 14.61
CA ASP A 375 -32.29 3.93 14.58
C ASP A 375 -32.44 2.41 14.64
N LEU A 376 -31.46 1.66 14.11
CA LEU A 376 -31.44 0.20 14.10
C LEU A 376 -30.80 -0.39 15.36
N ALA A 377 -29.60 0.07 15.72
CA ALA A 377 -28.80 -0.45 16.83
C ALA A 377 -29.35 -0.03 18.19
N GLY A 378 -29.82 1.21 18.32
CA GLY A 378 -30.27 1.79 19.58
C GLY A 378 -31.36 0.97 20.28
N PRO A 379 -32.49 0.64 19.61
CA PRO A 379 -33.53 -0.19 20.20
C PRO A 379 -33.08 -1.62 20.53
N VAL A 380 -32.17 -2.19 19.75
CA VAL A 380 -31.60 -3.52 20.01
C VAL A 380 -30.76 -3.48 21.28
N LEU A 381 -29.83 -2.54 21.40
CA LEU A 381 -28.97 -2.38 22.59
C LEU A 381 -29.74 -1.94 23.83
N ALA A 382 -30.82 -1.16 23.67
CA ALA A 382 -31.69 -0.79 24.79
C ALA A 382 -32.41 -2.00 25.41
N ARG A 383 -32.68 -3.05 24.61
CA ARG A 383 -33.36 -4.27 25.06
C ARG A 383 -32.38 -5.38 25.45
N TRP A 384 -31.24 -5.47 24.79
CA TRP A 384 -30.17 -6.45 25.05
C TRP A 384 -28.82 -5.73 25.12
N PRO A 385 -28.54 -5.01 26.23
CA PRO A 385 -27.30 -4.25 26.39
C PRO A 385 -26.06 -5.14 26.37
N GLU A 386 -26.19 -6.42 26.75
CA GLU A 386 -25.08 -7.38 26.73
C GLU A 386 -24.56 -7.68 25.33
N LEU A 387 -25.30 -7.32 24.26
CA LEU A 387 -24.84 -7.50 22.88
C LEU A 387 -23.74 -6.52 22.44
N ASP A 388 -23.49 -5.45 23.22
CA ASP A 388 -22.41 -4.50 22.95
C ASP A 388 -21.02 -5.09 23.25
N ASP A 389 -20.97 -6.12 24.10
CA ASP A 389 -19.73 -6.82 24.45
C ASP A 389 -19.86 -8.33 24.18
N PRO A 390 -19.23 -8.86 23.11
CA PRO A 390 -19.25 -10.29 22.80
C PRO A 390 -18.57 -11.17 23.85
N TRP A 391 -17.85 -10.59 24.81
CA TRP A 391 -17.20 -11.29 25.92
C TRP A 391 -17.98 -11.21 27.23
N HIS A 392 -19.11 -10.51 27.26
CA HIS A 392 -19.97 -10.45 28.43
C HIS A 392 -20.48 -11.86 28.79
N PRO A 393 -20.49 -12.28 30.07
CA PRO A 393 -20.90 -13.65 30.45
C PRO A 393 -22.30 -14.05 29.97
N ASN A 394 -23.20 -13.07 29.85
CA ASN A 394 -24.57 -13.28 29.37
C ASN A 394 -24.74 -13.04 27.86
N PHE A 395 -23.69 -12.72 27.10
CA PHE A 395 -23.77 -12.49 25.65
C PHE A 395 -24.46 -13.64 24.90
N PRO A 396 -24.11 -14.93 25.13
CA PRO A 396 -24.77 -16.03 24.42
C PRO A 396 -26.29 -16.08 24.67
N ALA A 397 -26.73 -15.85 25.91
CA ALA A 397 -28.14 -15.84 26.27
C ALA A 397 -28.87 -14.62 25.69
N ALA A 398 -28.24 -13.45 25.71
CA ALA A 398 -28.76 -12.24 25.09
C ALA A 398 -28.90 -12.41 23.57
N LEU A 399 -27.91 -13.01 22.91
CA LEU A 399 -27.93 -13.28 21.47
C LEU A 399 -29.04 -14.25 21.09
N GLU A 400 -29.21 -15.35 21.83
CA GLU A 400 -30.30 -16.30 21.57
C GLU A 400 -31.69 -15.64 21.76
N SER A 401 -31.85 -14.85 22.82
CA SER A 401 -33.06 -14.08 23.09
C SER A 401 -33.37 -13.06 21.99
N ALA A 402 -32.35 -12.32 21.54
CA ALA A 402 -32.45 -11.37 20.44
C ALA A 402 -32.78 -12.06 19.13
N GLU A 403 -32.16 -13.18 18.81
CA GLU A 403 -32.44 -13.96 17.59
C GLU A 403 -33.88 -14.45 17.53
N ALA A 404 -34.42 -14.93 18.65
CA ALA A 404 -35.80 -15.39 18.73
C ALA A 404 -36.79 -14.23 18.53
N ALA A 405 -36.51 -13.07 19.12
CA ALA A 405 -37.38 -11.89 19.14
C ALA A 405 -37.29 -11.02 17.88
N LEU A 406 -36.13 -11.00 17.21
CA LEU A 406 -35.85 -10.19 16.03
C LEU A 406 -35.99 -10.99 14.73
N ARG A 407 -36.72 -12.11 14.76
CA ARG A 407 -37.07 -12.85 13.54
C ARG A 407 -37.78 -11.92 12.56
N GLY A 408 -37.20 -11.77 11.37
CA GLY A 408 -37.70 -10.86 10.35
C GLY A 408 -37.19 -9.42 10.44
N LEU A 409 -36.28 -9.08 11.38
CA LEU A 409 -35.67 -7.74 11.47
C LEU A 409 -35.13 -7.24 10.12
N GLY A 410 -34.43 -8.11 9.38
CA GLY A 410 -33.91 -7.78 8.05
C GLY A 410 -34.99 -7.41 7.01
N SER A 411 -36.26 -7.72 7.26
CA SER A 411 -37.40 -7.32 6.43
C SER A 411 -38.10 -6.04 6.92
N LEU A 412 -37.63 -5.41 8.00
CA LEU A 412 -38.20 -4.17 8.50
C LEU A 412 -37.71 -2.96 7.67
N PRO A 413 -38.52 -1.89 7.58
CA PRO A 413 -38.12 -0.66 6.91
C PRO A 413 -36.81 -0.06 7.44
N VAL A 414 -36.56 -0.13 8.75
CA VAL A 414 -35.34 0.41 9.37
C VAL A 414 -34.08 -0.32 8.92
N SER A 415 -34.12 -1.64 8.78
CA SER A 415 -32.97 -2.42 8.28
C SER A 415 -32.73 -2.19 6.79
N ARG A 416 -33.79 -2.05 5.99
CA ARG A 416 -33.66 -1.63 4.58
C ARG A 416 -33.02 -0.24 4.47
N ALA A 417 -33.48 0.73 5.27
CA ALA A 417 -32.94 2.08 5.25
C ALA A 417 -31.43 2.12 5.56
N TYR A 418 -30.97 1.31 6.53
CA TYR A 418 -29.54 1.15 6.82
C TYR A 418 -28.76 0.52 5.65
N GLY A 419 -29.28 -0.57 5.07
CA GLY A 419 -28.66 -1.20 3.90
C GLY A 419 -28.61 -0.28 2.67
N ASP A 420 -29.66 0.52 2.45
CA ASP A 420 -29.71 1.51 1.37
C ASP A 420 -28.69 2.65 1.62
N ALA A 421 -28.50 3.07 2.86
CA ALA A 421 -27.50 4.07 3.22
C ALA A 421 -26.06 3.57 2.97
N LEU A 422 -25.75 2.33 3.37
CA LEU A 422 -24.47 1.68 3.06
C LEU A 422 -24.25 1.54 1.54
N THR A 423 -25.30 1.20 0.80
CA THR A 423 -25.24 1.09 -0.67
C THR A 423 -24.91 2.45 -1.30
N ARG A 424 -25.59 3.53 -0.89
CA ARG A 424 -25.30 4.89 -1.36
C ARG A 424 -23.87 5.31 -1.03
N GLN A 425 -23.38 4.98 0.16
CA GLN A 425 -22.01 5.26 0.55
C GLN A 425 -21.00 4.55 -0.36
N ALA A 426 -21.20 3.25 -0.59
CA ALA A 426 -20.34 2.45 -1.47
C ALA A 426 -20.38 2.96 -2.93
N GLU A 427 -21.56 3.34 -3.43
CA GLU A 427 -21.73 3.93 -4.76
C GLU A 427 -20.98 5.25 -4.91
N ALA A 428 -21.12 6.18 -3.94
CA ALA A 428 -20.40 7.45 -3.96
C ALA A 428 -18.88 7.24 -3.91
N LEU A 429 -18.40 6.27 -3.11
CA LEU A 429 -17.00 5.90 -3.06
C LEU A 429 -16.49 5.34 -4.40
N ASN A 430 -17.26 4.46 -5.05
CA ASN A 430 -16.91 3.92 -6.36
C ASN A 430 -16.84 5.00 -7.43
N LEU A 431 -17.81 5.92 -7.45
CA LEU A 431 -17.83 7.03 -8.40
C LEU A 431 -16.61 7.92 -8.22
N ARG A 432 -16.24 8.22 -6.97
CA ARG A 432 -15.01 8.95 -6.64
C ARG A 432 -13.76 8.25 -7.19
N TYR A 433 -13.58 6.96 -6.90
CA TYR A 433 -12.42 6.20 -7.41
C TYR A 433 -12.41 6.09 -8.94
N ALA A 434 -13.57 5.88 -9.57
CA ALA A 434 -13.69 5.83 -11.02
C ALA A 434 -13.35 7.19 -11.67
N ALA A 435 -13.71 8.30 -11.04
CA ALA A 435 -13.32 9.63 -11.47
C ALA A 435 -11.80 9.83 -11.36
N GLN A 436 -11.20 9.47 -10.22
CA GLN A 436 -9.74 9.53 -10.04
C GLN A 436 -8.98 8.66 -11.06
N ALA A 437 -9.48 7.45 -11.33
CA ALA A 437 -8.92 6.55 -12.36
C ALA A 437 -8.98 7.18 -13.77
N ARG A 438 -10.06 7.89 -14.12
CA ARG A 438 -10.16 8.62 -15.39
C ARG A 438 -9.24 9.84 -15.47
N LEU A 439 -8.94 10.47 -14.33
CA LEU A 439 -7.98 11.58 -14.27
C LEU A 439 -6.52 11.11 -14.35
N ALA A 440 -6.21 9.93 -13.83
CA ALA A 440 -4.85 9.44 -13.67
C ALA A 440 -4.00 9.47 -14.96
N PRO A 441 -4.48 9.13 -16.16
CA PRO A 441 -3.68 9.24 -17.39
C PRO A 441 -3.17 10.66 -17.66
N LEU A 442 -3.98 11.69 -17.38
CA LEU A 442 -3.58 13.09 -17.52
C LEU A 442 -2.53 13.46 -16.48
N ASP A 443 -2.77 13.11 -15.20
CA ASP A 443 -1.82 13.37 -14.11
C ASP A 443 -0.46 12.71 -14.40
N ARG A 444 -0.45 11.46 -14.87
CA ARG A 444 0.77 10.72 -15.23
C ARG A 444 1.51 11.33 -16.42
N LEU A 445 0.78 11.87 -17.40
CA LEU A 445 1.33 12.59 -18.56
C LEU A 445 1.99 13.90 -18.11
N GLU A 446 1.30 14.69 -17.29
CA GLU A 446 1.83 15.94 -16.74
C GLU A 446 3.05 15.70 -15.85
N GLN A 447 3.03 14.64 -15.02
CA GLN A 447 4.18 14.20 -14.23
C GLN A 447 5.37 13.86 -15.13
N ALA A 448 5.20 13.04 -16.16
CA ALA A 448 6.29 12.67 -17.09
C ALA A 448 6.86 13.89 -17.82
N GLN A 449 6.01 14.82 -18.28
CA GLN A 449 6.45 16.06 -18.90
C GLN A 449 7.20 16.97 -17.92
N ARG A 450 6.78 17.04 -16.65
CA ARG A 450 7.47 17.78 -15.60
C ARG A 450 8.85 17.17 -15.33
N THR A 451 8.94 15.85 -15.17
CA THR A 451 10.20 15.11 -15.02
C THR A 451 11.16 15.45 -16.15
N ARG A 452 10.71 15.37 -17.41
CA ARG A 452 11.53 15.71 -18.58
C ARG A 452 12.03 17.16 -18.56
N ARG A 453 11.16 18.13 -18.28
CA ARG A 453 11.56 19.55 -18.19
C ARG A 453 12.59 19.79 -17.09
N LEU A 454 12.34 19.28 -15.88
CA LEU A 454 13.26 19.46 -14.75
C LEU A 454 14.61 18.79 -15.02
N ALA A 455 14.62 17.62 -15.65
CA ALA A 455 15.85 16.94 -16.04
C ALA A 455 16.67 17.74 -17.06
N ARG A 456 16.03 18.32 -18.08
CA ARG A 456 16.67 19.20 -19.08
C ARG A 456 17.30 20.44 -18.45
N ARG A 457 16.63 21.03 -17.46
CA ARG A 457 17.17 22.19 -16.71
C ARG A 457 18.32 21.80 -15.81
N LEU A 458 18.19 20.68 -15.09
CA LEU A 458 19.27 20.19 -14.25
C LEU A 458 20.51 19.80 -15.08
N ALA A 459 20.30 19.23 -16.27
CA ALA A 459 21.36 18.92 -17.21
C ALA A 459 22.09 20.19 -17.70
N ALA A 460 21.36 21.28 -17.95
CA ALA A 460 21.95 22.56 -18.36
C ALA A 460 22.89 23.14 -17.28
N MET A 461 22.59 22.89 -16.00
CA MET A 461 23.47 23.27 -14.88
C MET A 461 24.68 22.33 -14.72
N GLY A 462 24.55 21.06 -15.11
CA GLY A 462 25.58 20.05 -14.92
C GLY A 462 25.94 19.80 -13.45
N GLY A 463 27.22 19.54 -13.19
CA GLY A 463 27.75 19.40 -11.82
C GLY A 463 27.36 18.11 -11.09
N SER A 464 27.55 18.10 -9.77
CA SER A 464 27.31 16.93 -8.91
C SER A 464 25.84 16.52 -8.86
N LYS A 465 24.91 17.49 -8.88
CA LYS A 465 23.47 17.23 -8.84
C LYS A 465 22.97 16.48 -10.09
N TRP A 466 23.46 16.86 -11.27
CA TRP A 466 23.18 16.13 -12.51
C TRP A 466 23.81 14.72 -12.50
N ARG A 467 25.04 14.58 -12.00
CA ARG A 467 25.67 13.25 -11.83
C ARG A 467 24.83 12.35 -10.92
N ARG A 468 24.33 12.88 -9.79
CA ARG A 468 23.47 12.13 -8.87
C ARG A 468 22.17 11.69 -9.51
N PHE A 469 21.52 12.56 -10.30
CA PHE A 469 20.33 12.18 -11.07
C PHE A 469 20.61 10.97 -11.99
N ARG A 470 21.71 10.99 -12.74
CA ARG A 470 22.10 9.87 -13.60
C ARG A 470 22.40 8.59 -12.82
N GLN A 471 23.01 8.69 -11.64
CA GLN A 471 23.24 7.55 -10.76
C GLN A 471 21.93 6.94 -10.25
N LEU A 472 20.99 7.77 -9.79
CA LEU A 472 19.65 7.31 -9.36
C LEU A 472 18.95 6.57 -10.50
N ARG A 473 18.96 7.15 -11.70
CA ARG A 473 18.40 6.53 -12.91
C ARG A 473 19.03 5.18 -13.22
N ALA A 474 20.36 5.09 -13.22
CA ALA A 474 21.06 3.83 -13.47
C ALA A 474 20.72 2.76 -12.42
N CYS A 475 20.55 3.15 -11.16
CA CYS A 475 20.14 2.24 -10.08
C CYS A 475 18.69 1.76 -10.26
N GLU A 476 17.77 2.65 -10.63
CA GLU A 476 16.37 2.33 -10.94
C GLU A 476 16.23 1.42 -12.18
N SER A 477 17.08 1.62 -13.19
CA SER A 477 17.11 0.86 -14.45
C SER A 477 17.92 -0.44 -14.38
N SER A 478 18.68 -0.69 -13.31
CA SER A 478 19.47 -1.92 -13.23
C SER A 478 18.53 -3.16 -13.28
N PRO A 479 18.93 -4.29 -13.92
CA PRO A 479 18.12 -5.51 -13.92
C PRO A 479 17.88 -6.08 -12.50
#